data_AF-Q8DVB8-F1
#
_entry.id   AF-Q8DVB8-F1
#
_cell.length_a   1.000
_cell.length_b   1.000
_cell.length_c   1.000
_cell.angle_alpha   90.00
_cell.angle_beta   90.00
_cell.angle_gamma   90.00
#
_symmetry.space_group_name_H-M   'P 1'
#
loop_
_entity.id
_entity.type
_entity.pdbx_description
1 polymer ?
#
loop_
_entity_poly.entity_id
_entity_poly.type
_entity_poly.pdbx_seq_one_letter_code
_entity_poly.pdbx_strand_id
1 'polypeptide(L)'
;MKHTSKVTQSKSAPMFIQMSIYAAILLVSQLISELLPKALPIPTTVIGLVLMYVLLCSHIIKIEWVDSLGSLLISMIGFMFVPSGISLAANLNILKAEGLQLVAVISLSTILMLVIVTYITSIILSIKKVNVASLWEKWTAHSFEKKFSKKVEGK
;
A
#
# COMPACT_ATOMS: atom_id res chain seq x y z
N MET A 1 35.51 -13.60 -11.28
CA MET A 1 35.18 -13.66 -9.84
C MET A 1 33.66 -13.87 -9.73
N LYS A 2 33.22 -15.07 -9.32
CA LYS A 2 31.80 -15.48 -9.33
C LYS A 2 31.13 -15.03 -8.03
N HIS A 3 30.46 -13.88 -8.05
CA HIS A 3 29.48 -13.52 -7.01
C HIS A 3 28.08 -13.86 -7.51
N THR A 4 27.73 -15.15 -7.43
CA THR A 4 26.34 -15.58 -7.47
C THR A 4 25.74 -15.31 -6.10
N SER A 5 24.99 -14.22 -5.98
CA SER A 5 24.09 -13.98 -4.85
C SER A 5 23.17 -15.20 -4.71
N LYS A 6 23.43 -16.03 -3.71
CA LYS A 6 22.46 -17.01 -3.20
C LYS A 6 21.24 -16.21 -2.75
N VAL A 7 20.23 -16.10 -3.62
CA VAL A 7 18.87 -15.81 -3.18
C VAL A 7 18.51 -17.02 -2.33
N THR A 8 18.47 -16.83 -1.01
CA THR A 8 17.97 -17.83 -0.07
C THR A 8 16.57 -18.19 -0.50
N GLN A 9 16.43 -19.36 -1.13
CA GLN A 9 15.18 -20.04 -1.42
C GLN A 9 14.55 -20.43 -0.08
N SER A 10 13.94 -19.47 0.61
CA SER A 10 13.16 -19.76 1.81
C SER A 10 11.79 -20.22 1.35
N LYS A 11 11.47 -21.46 1.75
CA LYS A 11 10.26 -22.22 1.46
C LYS A 11 9.00 -21.35 1.43
N SER A 12 8.55 -20.95 0.23
CA SER A 12 7.26 -20.27 0.04
C SER A 12 6.14 -21.21 0.50
N ALA A 13 5.29 -20.73 1.40
CA ALA A 13 4.11 -21.48 1.81
C ALA A 13 3.21 -21.74 0.59
N PRO A 14 2.51 -22.90 0.51
CA PRO A 14 1.58 -23.17 -0.58
C PRO A 14 0.54 -22.05 -0.66
N MET A 15 0.08 -21.71 -1.88
CA MET A 15 -0.89 -20.62 -2.10
C MET A 15 -2.13 -20.69 -1.19
N PHE A 16 -2.59 -21.91 -0.89
CA PHE A 16 -3.71 -22.15 0.00
C PHE A 16 -3.45 -21.68 1.45
N ILE A 17 -2.22 -21.86 1.95
CA ILE A 17 -1.83 -21.38 3.29
C ILE A 17 -1.79 -19.85 3.29
N GLN A 18 -1.28 -19.23 2.22
CA GLN A 18 -1.26 -17.78 2.11
C GLN A 18 -2.69 -17.22 2.16
N MET A 19 -3.62 -17.83 1.41
CA MET A 19 -5.04 -17.46 1.40
C MET A 19 -5.65 -17.58 2.79
N SER A 20 -5.35 -18.67 3.51
CA SER A 20 -5.81 -18.89 4.88
C SER A 20 -5.28 -17.83 5.84
N ILE A 21 -4.01 -17.40 5.69
CA ILE A 21 -3.42 -16.34 6.53
C ILE A 21 -4.16 -15.01 6.31
N TYR A 22 -4.37 -14.60 5.05
CA TYR A 22 -5.14 -13.38 4.76
C TYR A 22 -6.58 -13.47 5.29
N ALA A 23 -7.25 -14.62 5.12
CA ALA A 23 -8.60 -14.83 5.61
C ALA A 23 -8.68 -14.80 7.15
N ALA A 24 -7.76 -15.45 7.85
CA ALA A 24 -7.69 -15.46 9.30
C ALA A 24 -7.47 -14.05 9.86
N ILE A 25 -6.57 -13.27 9.26
CA ILE A 25 -6.31 -11.89 9.67
C ILE A 25 -7.53 -11.01 9.44
N LEU A 26 -8.21 -11.15 8.30
CA LEU A 26 -9.45 -10.41 8.03
C LEU A 26 -10.55 -10.77 9.02
N LEU A 27 -10.72 -12.06 9.34
CA LEU A 27 -11.70 -12.53 10.31
C LEU A 27 -11.40 -11.96 11.71
N VAL A 28 -10.15 -12.05 12.17
CA VAL A 28 -9.73 -11.45 13.44
C VAL A 28 -9.94 -9.92 13.43
N SER A 29 -9.63 -9.26 12.32
CA SER A 29 -9.83 -7.82 12.18
C SER A 29 -11.30 -7.43 12.22
N GLN A 30 -12.19 -8.27 11.70
CA GLN A 30 -13.63 -8.06 11.78
C GLN A 30 -14.14 -8.19 13.21
N LEU A 31 -13.69 -9.23 13.94
CA LEU A 31 -14.01 -9.38 15.36
C LEU A 31 -13.52 -8.18 16.18
N ILE A 32 -12.32 -7.68 15.89
CA ILE A 32 -11.80 -6.46 16.53
C ILE A 32 -12.67 -5.26 16.18
N SER A 33 -13.02 -5.07 14.90
CA SER A 33 -13.86 -3.96 14.45
C SER A 33 -15.23 -3.94 15.15
N GLU A 34 -15.84 -5.10 15.37
CA GLU A 34 -17.12 -5.23 16.09
C GLU A 34 -17.02 -4.95 17.60
N LEU A 35 -15.85 -5.21 18.20
CA LEU A 35 -15.58 -4.89 19.61
C LEU A 35 -15.26 -3.41 19.84
N LEU A 36 -14.84 -2.67 18.80
CA LEU A 36 -14.56 -1.24 18.91
C LEU A 36 -15.84 -0.41 19.08
N PRO A 37 -15.77 0.74 19.79
CA PRO A 37 -16.90 1.65 19.90
C PRO A 37 -17.33 2.17 18.52
N LYS A 38 -18.64 2.13 18.24
CA LYS A 38 -19.24 2.64 16.99
C LYS A 38 -18.93 4.11 16.67
N ALA A 39 -18.41 4.86 17.64
CA ALA A 39 -17.99 6.25 17.48
C ALA A 39 -16.74 6.41 16.58
N LEU A 40 -15.96 5.35 16.36
CA LEU A 40 -14.76 5.40 15.52
C LEU A 40 -14.82 4.32 14.42
N PRO A 41 -15.52 4.58 13.29
CA PRO A 41 -15.65 3.60 12.22
C PRO A 41 -14.32 3.47 11.45
N ILE A 42 -13.45 2.58 11.90
CA ILE A 42 -12.25 2.19 11.15
C ILE A 42 -12.65 1.04 10.20
N PRO A 43 -12.32 1.12 8.91
CA PRO A 43 -12.53 0.01 7.99
C PRO A 43 -11.76 -1.23 8.47
N THR A 44 -12.43 -2.40 8.42
CA THR A 44 -11.83 -3.70 8.79
C THR A 44 -10.52 -3.98 8.05
N THR A 45 -10.40 -3.52 6.79
CA THR A 45 -9.19 -3.67 5.99
C THR A 45 -7.99 -2.90 6.53
N VAL A 46 -8.20 -1.72 7.12
CA VAL A 46 -7.14 -0.92 7.75
C VAL A 46 -6.66 -1.61 9.03
N ILE A 47 -7.59 -2.16 9.82
CA ILE A 47 -7.27 -2.95 11.01
C ILE A 47 -6.43 -4.17 10.62
N GLY A 48 -6.84 -4.89 9.56
CA GLY A 48 -6.10 -6.04 9.04
C GLY A 48 -4.71 -5.70 8.50
N LEU A 49 -4.54 -4.54 7.86
CA LEU A 49 -3.23 -4.05 7.43
C LEU A 49 -2.30 -3.81 8.62
N VAL A 50 -2.79 -3.13 9.66
CA VAL A 50 -2.01 -2.87 10.88
C VAL A 50 -1.68 -4.18 11.61
N LEU A 51 -2.66 -5.09 11.72
CA LEU A 51 -2.48 -6.38 12.38
C LEU A 51 -1.43 -7.24 11.65
N MET A 52 -1.57 -7.39 10.32
CA MET A 52 -0.58 -8.09 9.49
C MET A 52 0.81 -7.47 9.65
N TYR A 53 0.91 -6.13 9.62
CA TYR A 53 2.17 -5.42 9.82
C TYR A 53 2.82 -5.75 11.17
N VAL A 54 2.07 -5.71 12.27
CA VAL A 54 2.57 -6.05 13.60
C VAL A 54 3.04 -7.51 13.66
N LEU A 55 2.27 -8.46 13.11
CA LEU A 55 2.65 -9.88 13.07
C LEU A 55 3.94 -10.13 12.27
N LEU A 56 4.15 -9.33 11.22
CA LEU A 56 5.37 -9.36 10.41
C LEU A 56 6.57 -8.78 11.18
N CYS A 57 6.37 -7.66 11.89
CA CYS A 57 7.40 -7.06 12.76
C CYS A 57 7.78 -7.96 13.94
N SER A 58 6.81 -8.68 14.52
CA SER A 58 7.06 -9.69 15.56
C SER A 58 7.70 -10.97 15.02
N HIS A 59 7.94 -11.06 13.70
CA HIS A 59 8.56 -12.21 13.02
C HIS A 59 7.81 -13.54 13.23
N ILE A 60 6.51 -13.47 13.60
CA ILE A 60 5.61 -14.61 13.71
C ILE A 60 5.24 -15.11 12.31
N ILE A 61 4.95 -14.16 11.43
CA ILE A 61 4.71 -14.42 10.00
C ILE A 61 5.96 -13.97 9.23
N LYS A 62 6.50 -14.86 8.39
CA LYS A 62 7.58 -14.51 7.46
C LYS A 62 6.99 -13.87 6.21
N ILE A 63 7.68 -12.88 5.64
CA ILE A 63 7.21 -12.18 4.43
C ILE A 63 6.98 -13.14 3.26
N GLU A 64 7.81 -14.19 3.16
CA GLU A 64 7.76 -15.24 2.14
C GLU A 64 6.46 -16.05 2.14
N TRP A 65 5.68 -15.99 3.23
CA TRP A 65 4.41 -16.72 3.39
C TRP A 65 3.20 -15.94 2.87
N VAL A 66 3.36 -14.66 2.55
CA VAL A 66 2.25 -13.78 2.11
C VAL A 66 2.59 -13.02 0.83
N ASP A 67 3.87 -12.92 0.48
CA ASP A 67 4.37 -12.15 -0.67
C ASP A 67 3.79 -12.59 -2.02
N SER A 68 3.64 -13.90 -2.24
CA SER A 68 3.23 -14.44 -3.54
C SER A 68 1.77 -14.11 -3.87
N LEU A 69 0.85 -14.33 -2.93
CA LEU A 69 -0.55 -13.92 -3.09
C LEU A 69 -0.71 -12.40 -3.10
N GLY A 70 0.01 -11.67 -2.24
CA GLY A 70 -0.02 -10.21 -2.25
C GLY A 70 0.36 -9.64 -3.62
N SER A 71 1.43 -10.20 -4.21
CA SER A 71 1.91 -9.86 -5.55
C SER A 71 0.93 -10.25 -6.67
N LEU A 72 0.21 -11.37 -6.52
CA LEU A 72 -0.86 -11.75 -7.44
C LEU A 72 -2.01 -10.74 -7.36
N LEU A 73 -2.50 -10.47 -6.16
CA LEU A 73 -3.65 -9.58 -5.93
C LEU A 73 -3.37 -8.15 -6.44
N ILE A 74 -2.18 -7.60 -6.15
CA ILE A 74 -1.79 -6.28 -6.68
C ILE A 74 -1.73 -6.27 -8.21
N SER A 75 -1.24 -7.35 -8.83
CA SER A 75 -1.21 -7.49 -10.29
C SER A 75 -2.61 -7.50 -10.91
N MET A 76 -3.60 -8.05 -10.19
CA MET A 76 -5.00 -8.07 -10.64
C MET A 76 -5.81 -6.82 -10.26
N ILE A 77 -5.25 -5.82 -9.57
CA ILE A 77 -5.98 -4.58 -9.24
C ILE A 77 -6.51 -3.90 -10.51
N GLY A 78 -5.68 -3.82 -11.56
CA GLY A 78 -6.10 -3.29 -12.87
C GLY A 78 -7.30 -4.04 -13.46
N PHE A 79 -7.30 -5.36 -13.34
CA PHE A 79 -8.39 -6.21 -13.77
C PHE A 79 -9.67 -5.99 -12.95
N MET A 80 -9.58 -5.80 -11.63
CA MET A 80 -10.74 -5.49 -10.77
C MET A 80 -11.39 -4.12 -11.08
N PHE A 81 -10.66 -3.21 -11.72
CA PHE A 81 -11.24 -1.95 -12.20
C PHE A 81 -12.09 -2.11 -13.47
N VAL A 82 -11.89 -3.18 -14.25
CA VAL A 82 -12.65 -3.39 -15.50
C VAL A 82 -14.15 -3.58 -15.22
N PRO A 83 -14.60 -4.52 -14.35
CA PRO A 83 -16.02 -4.66 -14.00
C PRO A 83 -16.62 -3.38 -13.41
N SER A 84 -15.86 -2.72 -12.53
CA SER A 84 -16.26 -1.46 -11.89
C SER A 84 -16.47 -0.34 -12.93
N GLY A 85 -15.59 -0.25 -13.93
CA GLY A 85 -15.70 0.70 -15.04
C GLY A 85 -16.84 0.39 -16.01
N ILE A 86 -17.08 -0.89 -16.30
CA ILE A 86 -18.21 -1.31 -17.15
C ILE A 86 -19.54 -0.91 -16.51
N SER A 87 -19.68 -1.05 -15.18
CA SER A 87 -20.87 -0.60 -14.44
C SER A 87 -21.11 0.91 -14.57
N LEU A 88 -20.03 1.70 -14.57
CA LEU A 88 -20.11 3.14 -14.82
C LEU A 88 -20.49 3.45 -16.27
N ALA A 89 -19.94 2.71 -17.23
CA ALA A 89 -20.25 2.84 -18.66
C ALA A 89 -21.69 2.38 -19.02
N ALA A 90 -22.36 1.61 -18.17
CA ALA A 90 -23.80 1.36 -18.31
C ALA A 90 -24.65 2.59 -17.94
N ASN A 91 -24.10 3.54 -17.17
CA ASN A 91 -24.78 4.72 -16.65
C ASN A 91 -24.22 6.04 -17.25
N LEU A 92 -23.96 6.05 -18.56
CA LEU A 92 -23.35 7.22 -19.24
C LEU A 92 -24.20 8.49 -19.20
N ASN A 93 -25.52 8.38 -18.98
CA ASN A 93 -26.39 9.55 -18.95
C ASN A 93 -26.09 10.44 -17.71
N ILE A 94 -25.90 9.81 -16.55
CA ILE A 94 -25.45 10.50 -15.32
C ILE A 94 -24.04 11.06 -15.50
N LEU A 95 -23.16 10.32 -16.16
CA LEU A 95 -21.78 10.76 -16.41
C LEU A 95 -21.70 11.95 -17.38
N LYS A 96 -22.64 12.08 -18.33
CA LYS A 96 -22.72 13.26 -19.20
C LYS A 96 -23.26 14.49 -18.48
N ALA A 97 -24.21 14.31 -17.57
CA ALA A 97 -24.77 15.41 -16.80
C ALA A 97 -23.78 15.93 -15.73
N GLU A 98 -23.16 15.02 -14.97
CA GLU A 98 -22.40 15.35 -13.76
C GLU A 98 -20.92 14.95 -13.83
N GLY A 99 -20.44 14.42 -14.96
CA GLY A 99 -19.07 13.88 -15.08
C GLY A 99 -18.00 14.94 -14.85
N LEU A 100 -18.22 16.18 -15.32
CA LEU A 100 -17.28 17.27 -15.08
C LEU A 100 -17.22 17.63 -13.58
N GLN A 101 -18.36 17.65 -12.90
CA GLN A 101 -18.44 17.89 -11.47
C GLN A 101 -17.75 16.78 -10.66
N LEU A 102 -17.93 15.51 -11.05
CA LEU A 102 -17.23 14.37 -10.43
C LEU A 102 -15.71 14.49 -10.57
N VAL A 103 -15.20 14.77 -11.78
CA VAL A 103 -13.75 14.92 -12.00
C VAL A 103 -13.19 16.08 -11.17
N ALA A 104 -13.90 17.22 -11.13
CA ALA A 104 -13.50 18.36 -10.33
C ALA A 104 -13.46 18.02 -8.83
N VAL A 105 -14.48 17.36 -8.30
CA VAL A 105 -14.58 16.97 -6.88
C VAL A 105 -13.49 15.95 -6.51
N ILE A 106 -13.26 14.91 -7.32
CA ILE A 106 -12.22 13.90 -7.06
C ILE A 106 -10.84 14.54 -7.09
N SER A 107 -10.57 15.39 -8.08
CA SER A 107 -9.27 16.07 -8.22
C SER A 107 -9.02 17.00 -7.03
N LEU A 108 -10.01 17.82 -6.68
CA LEU A 108 -9.89 18.73 -5.55
C LEU A 108 -9.74 17.97 -4.22
N SER A 109 -10.53 16.92 -4.00
CA SER A 109 -10.42 16.07 -2.81
C SER A 109 -9.05 15.41 -2.69
N THR A 110 -8.48 14.96 -3.81
CA THR A 110 -7.14 14.35 -3.83
C THR A 110 -6.07 15.37 -3.48
N ILE A 111 -6.12 16.57 -4.07
CA ILE A 111 -5.17 17.65 -3.77
C ILE A 111 -5.28 18.05 -2.29
N LEU A 112 -6.49 18.25 -1.78
CA LEU A 112 -6.72 18.58 -0.37
C LEU A 112 -6.19 17.50 0.56
N MET A 113 -6.46 16.23 0.27
CA MET A 113 -5.93 15.10 1.05
C MET A 113 -4.40 15.12 1.07
N LEU A 114 -3.74 15.33 -0.07
CA LEU A 114 -2.27 15.38 -0.15
C LEU A 114 -1.68 16.55 0.64
N VAL A 115 -2.32 17.73 0.60
CA VAL A 115 -1.91 18.91 1.37
C VAL A 115 -2.02 18.62 2.87
N ILE A 116 -3.14 18.06 3.32
CA ILE A 116 -3.37 17.73 4.73
C ILE A 116 -2.35 16.70 5.23
N VAL A 117 -2.13 15.62 4.48
CA VAL A 117 -1.13 14.58 4.82
C VAL A 117 0.27 15.18 4.91
N THR A 118 0.64 16.05 3.97
CA THR A 118 1.93 16.74 3.98
C THR A 118 2.07 17.66 5.19
N TYR A 119 1.02 18.42 5.52
CA TYR A 119 1.02 19.33 6.66
C TYR A 119 1.15 18.59 7.99
N ILE A 120 0.37 17.52 8.20
CA ILE A 120 0.47 16.65 9.38
C ILE A 120 1.88 16.06 9.48
N THR A 121 2.41 15.54 8.37
CA THR A 121 3.77 14.98 8.33
C THR A 121 4.82 16.03 8.70
N SER A 122 4.69 17.25 8.17
CA SER A 122 5.57 18.38 8.49
C SER A 122 5.53 18.77 9.96
N ILE A 123 4.34 18.79 10.58
CA ILE A 123 4.19 19.04 12.02
C ILE A 123 4.92 17.97 12.82
N ILE A 124 4.71 16.70 12.50
CA ILE A 124 5.34 15.56 13.20
C ILE A 124 6.88 15.64 13.09
N LEU A 125 7.40 15.98 11.91
CA LEU A 125 8.85 16.13 11.69
C LEU A 125 9.42 17.34 12.43
N SER A 126 8.67 18.43 12.51
CA SER A 126 9.04 19.64 13.25
C SER A 126 9.18 19.38 14.75
N ILE A 127 8.30 18.56 15.33
CA ILE A 127 8.38 18.15 16.76
C ILE A 127 9.67 17.36 17.04
N LYS A 128 10.16 16.57 16.07
CA LYS A 128 11.38 15.77 16.21
C LYS A 128 12.66 16.54 15.82
N LYS A 129 12.57 17.84 15.45
CA LYS A 129 13.64 18.65 14.82
C LYS A 129 14.31 17.95 13.63
N VAL A 130 13.56 17.11 12.91
CA VAL A 130 14.06 16.44 11.71
C VAL A 130 13.82 17.36 10.52
N ASN A 131 14.90 17.86 9.91
CA ASN A 131 14.78 18.72 8.74
C ASN A 131 14.37 17.91 7.51
N VAL A 132 13.19 18.20 6.97
CA VAL A 132 12.66 17.54 5.77
C VAL A 132 13.61 17.72 4.58
N ALA A 133 14.33 18.85 4.51
CA ALA A 133 15.32 19.11 3.47
C ALA A 133 16.51 18.14 3.54
N SER A 134 16.98 17.77 4.74
CA SER A 134 18.10 16.82 4.87
C SER A 134 17.66 15.37 4.62
N LEU A 135 16.38 15.04 4.80
CA LEU A 135 15.80 13.78 4.34
C LEU A 135 15.71 13.74 2.82
N TRP A 136 15.34 14.86 2.18
CA TRP A 136 15.29 14.95 0.72
C TRP A 136 16.68 14.79 0.12
N GLU A 137 17.71 15.41 0.69
CA GLU A 137 19.11 15.25 0.28
C GLU A 137 19.60 13.81 0.45
N LYS A 138 19.37 13.19 1.62
CA LYS A 138 19.75 11.78 1.84
C LYS A 138 19.01 10.80 0.92
N TRP A 139 17.72 11.00 0.72
CA TRP A 139 16.91 10.14 -0.15
C TRP A 139 17.25 10.34 -1.63
N THR A 140 17.48 11.57 -2.08
CA THR A 140 17.88 11.86 -3.46
C THR A 140 19.29 11.37 -3.73
N ALA A 141 20.27 11.60 -2.84
CA ALA A 141 21.62 11.08 -2.97
C ALA A 141 21.63 9.55 -3.08
N HIS A 142 20.94 8.85 -2.17
CA HIS A 142 20.86 7.38 -2.20
C HIS A 142 20.07 6.84 -3.43
N SER A 143 19.00 7.53 -3.86
CA SER A 143 18.21 7.14 -5.04
C SER A 143 18.94 7.40 -6.36
N PHE A 144 19.72 8.48 -6.44
CA PHE A 144 20.54 8.79 -7.60
C PHE A 144 21.76 7.86 -7.70
N GLU A 145 22.48 7.64 -6.61
CA GLU A 145 23.67 6.78 -6.60
C GLU A 145 23.34 5.33 -6.99
N LYS A 146 22.23 4.78 -6.50
CA LYS A 146 21.76 3.46 -6.94
C LYS A 146 21.38 3.41 -8.41
N LYS A 147 20.76 4.47 -8.95
CA LYS A 147 20.46 4.57 -10.39
C LYS A 147 21.73 4.73 -11.24
N PHE A 148 22.75 5.42 -10.72
CA PHE A 148 24.03 5.63 -11.41
C PHE A 148 24.92 4.37 -11.36
N SER A 149 25.10 3.71 -10.21
CA SER A 149 25.90 2.47 -10.10
C SER A 149 25.36 1.35 -11.00
N LYS A 150 24.03 1.17 -11.04
CA LYS A 150 23.38 0.17 -11.91
C LYS A 150 23.50 0.49 -13.40
N LYS A 151 23.79 1.74 -13.77
CA LYS A 151 24.01 2.17 -15.16
C LYS A 151 25.48 2.14 -15.57
N VAL A 152 26.41 2.09 -14.61
CA VAL A 152 27.85 2.00 -14.85
C VAL A 152 28.35 0.54 -14.87
N GLU A 153 27.73 -0.37 -14.10
CA GLU A 153 28.02 -1.82 -14.15
C GLU A 153 27.31 -2.58 -15.30
N GLY A 154 26.55 -1.86 -16.14
CA GLY A 154 25.80 -2.40 -17.27
C GLY A 154 26.44 -2.17 -18.64
N LYS A 155 27.78 -2.11 -18.72
CA LYS A 155 28.56 -2.22 -19.97
C LYS A 155 29.42 -3.47 -19.93
#